data_AF-A0A1C4YE46-F1
#
_entry.id   AF-A0A1C4YE46-F1
#
_cell.length_a   1.000
_cell.length_b   1.000
_cell.length_c   1.000
_cell.angle_alpha   90.00
_cell.angle_beta   90.00
_cell.angle_gamma   90.00
#
_symmetry.space_group_name_H-M   'P 1'
#
loop_
_entity.id
_entity.type
_entity.pdbx_description
1 polymer ?
#
loop_
_entity_poly.entity_id
_entity_poly.type
_entity_poly.pdbx_seq_one_letter_code
_entity_poly.pdbx_strand_id
1 'polypeptide(L)'
;MLLSRRLATGLGAIVATTVVTAAVPLAGVAAPAPADAAAARDATSWLAGEFTDGTLPGPFGGQDWGLTIDGIIAMSATGGSVPTRQAATGQVAAHVRSYNSYDDWGIEGFTDGGATAKLLYVASAAGADPTDFGGYDLRAVTLSLVAGADAGHQRGRITSRTTADSGPDASNTFDQSFAVLGLARSGDLPQDTVDFLVRQQCAAGGFRLYPDTADGPSPSCDEQPGATLDVDSTAMAVQALLAAADSGATDATDAARRGADWLVGQQHADGSFGGSGPTTGANSNSTGLAGQALAAAGRDSQAAQAAHALTGLQLTATNGGAAAGDAGAIAYHAESFTGAVTAGITDTDRDQWRRATAQALLGLAQVPLGRIGLDLPPTSPTPTPTGTATPTPTVSPTPTAAPTPTVTGTAGPSPSATGTPATPSPTVSPTGTAAPSTTPAAPALPGLPTTGTAIIGYVLVALLLIGGGVVLLVLGRRRRAQ
;
A
#
# COMPACT_ATOMS: atom_id res chain seq x y z
N MET A 1 1.57 -65.67 68.59
CA MET A 1 2.88 -65.64 67.93
C MET A 1 3.14 -64.23 67.44
N LEU A 2 4.21 -63.60 67.90
CA LEU A 2 4.62 -62.24 67.55
C LEU A 2 4.94 -62.13 66.06
N LEU A 3 4.63 -61.00 65.44
CA LEU A 3 5.56 -60.38 64.48
C LEU A 3 5.20 -58.89 64.30
N SER A 4 6.13 -58.03 64.73
CA SER A 4 6.14 -56.58 64.58
C SER A 4 6.30 -56.17 63.12
N ARG A 5 5.60 -55.11 62.68
CA ARG A 5 5.96 -54.35 61.47
C ARG A 5 6.16 -52.88 61.80
N ARG A 6 7.37 -52.41 61.47
CA ARG A 6 7.90 -51.07 61.67
C ARG A 6 7.23 -50.08 60.70
N LEU A 7 6.86 -48.91 61.21
CA LEU A 7 6.53 -47.71 60.45
C LEU A 7 7.81 -47.13 59.86
N ALA A 8 7.87 -46.97 58.54
CA ALA A 8 8.91 -46.23 57.85
C ALA A 8 8.33 -44.88 57.38
N THR A 9 8.84 -43.80 57.95
CA THR A 9 8.61 -42.42 57.52
C THR A 9 9.41 -42.13 56.26
N GLY A 10 8.74 -41.93 55.12
CA GLY A 10 9.36 -41.43 53.90
C GLY A 10 9.28 -39.90 53.84
N LEU A 11 10.42 -39.22 53.90
CA LEU A 11 10.56 -37.82 53.49
C LEU A 11 10.42 -37.75 51.97
N GLY A 12 9.34 -37.17 51.47
CA GLY A 12 9.21 -36.76 50.06
C GLY A 12 9.86 -35.40 49.87
N ALA A 13 10.98 -35.35 49.14
CA ALA A 13 11.60 -34.11 48.70
C ALA A 13 10.74 -33.49 47.58
N ILE A 14 10.13 -32.34 47.85
CA ILE A 14 9.45 -31.52 46.84
C ILE A 14 10.54 -30.80 46.04
N VAL A 15 10.81 -31.30 44.83
CA VAL A 15 11.61 -30.56 43.84
C VAL A 15 10.68 -29.52 43.21
N ALA A 16 10.83 -28.27 43.64
CA ALA A 16 10.18 -27.13 43.00
C ALA A 16 10.88 -26.85 41.67
N THR A 17 10.35 -27.38 40.58
CA THR A 17 10.80 -27.05 39.22
C THR A 17 10.32 -25.63 38.90
N THR A 18 11.17 -24.63 39.12
CA THR A 18 10.98 -23.28 38.61
C THR A 18 10.99 -23.32 37.09
N VAL A 19 9.81 -23.34 36.47
CA VAL A 19 9.63 -23.06 35.05
C VAL A 19 9.93 -21.58 34.86
N VAL A 20 11.16 -21.27 34.45
CA VAL A 20 11.50 -19.96 33.89
C VAL A 20 10.84 -19.93 32.52
N THR A 21 9.64 -19.36 32.43
CA THR A 21 9.09 -18.92 31.14
C THR A 21 9.99 -17.81 30.64
N ALA A 22 10.98 -18.15 29.83
CA ALA A 22 11.65 -17.17 28.99
C ALA A 22 10.58 -16.61 28.05
N ALA A 23 10.05 -15.43 28.37
CA ALA A 23 9.29 -14.65 27.40
C ALA A 23 10.25 -14.35 26.26
N VAL A 24 10.13 -15.12 25.16
CA VAL A 24 10.76 -14.75 23.90
C VAL A 24 10.14 -13.40 23.54
N PRO A 25 10.91 -12.31 23.43
CA PRO A 25 10.34 -11.08 22.92
C PRO A 25 9.83 -11.40 21.52
N LEU A 26 8.54 -11.20 21.27
CA LEU A 26 8.02 -11.06 19.91
C LEU A 26 8.98 -10.09 19.21
N ALA A 27 9.61 -10.53 18.13
CA ALA A 27 10.47 -9.68 17.32
C ALA A 27 9.63 -8.46 16.92
N GLY A 28 9.84 -7.34 17.62
CA GLY A 28 9.11 -6.12 17.36
C GLY A 28 9.49 -5.64 15.98
N VAL A 29 8.50 -5.40 15.12
CA VAL A 29 8.72 -4.69 13.86
C VAL A 29 9.42 -3.37 14.19
N ALA A 30 10.53 -3.07 13.52
CA ALA A 30 11.24 -1.83 13.76
C ALA A 30 10.30 -0.64 13.47
N ALA A 31 10.24 0.32 14.39
CA ALA A 31 9.45 1.52 14.16
C ALA A 31 10.08 2.31 12.98
N PRO A 32 9.26 2.93 12.12
CA PRO A 32 9.76 3.79 11.05
C PRO A 32 10.60 4.93 11.62
N ALA A 33 11.54 5.46 10.81
CA ALA A 33 12.30 6.62 11.22
C ALA A 33 11.35 7.80 11.53
N PRO A 34 11.64 8.66 12.53
CA PRO A 34 10.74 9.76 12.89
C PRO A 34 10.40 10.72 11.75
N ALA A 35 11.33 10.90 10.80
CA ALA A 35 11.12 11.70 9.60
C ALA A 35 10.11 11.05 8.64
N ASP A 36 10.25 9.74 8.39
CA ASP A 36 9.33 8.98 7.54
C ASP A 36 7.92 8.94 8.14
N ALA A 37 7.83 8.78 9.47
CA ALA A 37 6.55 8.87 10.18
C ALA A 37 5.91 10.27 10.10
N ALA A 38 6.71 11.34 10.05
CA ALA A 38 6.20 12.69 9.84
C ALA A 38 5.71 12.88 8.39
N ALA A 39 6.50 12.44 7.41
CA ALA A 39 6.13 12.40 6.00
C ALA A 39 4.81 11.64 5.77
N ALA A 40 4.63 10.49 6.41
CA ALA A 40 3.38 9.72 6.35
C ALA A 40 2.17 10.48 6.91
N ARG A 41 2.35 11.25 8.00
CA ARG A 41 1.29 12.09 8.58
C ARG A 41 0.92 13.26 7.66
N ASP A 42 1.90 13.88 7.02
CA ASP A 42 1.66 14.97 6.07
C ASP A 42 0.90 14.45 4.84
N ALA A 43 1.29 13.28 4.31
CA ALA A 43 0.56 12.58 3.25
C ALA A 43 -0.87 12.22 3.65
N THR A 44 -1.06 11.74 4.89
CA THR A 44 -2.39 11.46 5.44
C THR A 44 -3.25 12.72 5.53
N SER A 45 -2.66 13.85 5.94
CA SER A 45 -3.37 15.13 6.04
C SER A 45 -3.82 15.63 4.67
N TRP A 46 -2.92 15.57 3.66
CA TRP A 46 -3.28 15.94 2.30
C TRP A 46 -4.39 15.04 1.75
N LEU A 47 -4.23 13.71 1.86
CA LEU A 47 -5.21 12.76 1.34
C LEU A 47 -6.58 12.92 2.01
N ALA A 48 -6.62 13.19 3.33
CA ALA A 48 -7.87 13.45 4.04
C ALA A 48 -8.57 14.73 3.56
N GLY A 49 -7.83 15.72 3.08
CA GLY A 49 -8.36 16.93 2.45
C GLY A 49 -9.01 16.69 1.08
N GLU A 50 -8.71 15.57 0.43
CA GLU A 50 -9.29 15.19 -0.86
C GLU A 50 -10.67 14.53 -0.73
N PHE A 51 -11.09 14.14 0.48
CA PHE A 51 -12.41 13.57 0.72
C PHE A 51 -13.49 14.64 0.66
N THR A 52 -14.56 14.35 -0.07
CA THR A 52 -15.79 15.15 -0.06
C THR A 52 -16.95 14.25 0.41
N ASP A 53 -17.65 14.69 1.45
CA ASP A 53 -18.77 13.96 2.08
C ASP A 53 -18.43 12.50 2.46
N GLY A 54 -17.17 12.26 2.85
CA GLY A 54 -16.69 10.94 3.24
C GLY A 54 -16.30 10.03 2.06
N THR A 55 -16.18 10.56 0.84
CA THR A 55 -15.79 9.77 -0.34
C THR A 55 -14.66 10.44 -1.11
N LEU A 56 -13.82 9.62 -1.76
CA LEU A 56 -12.88 10.10 -2.77
C LEU A 56 -13.53 9.98 -4.16
N PRO A 57 -13.36 10.97 -5.04
CA PRO A 57 -13.95 10.93 -6.36
C PRO A 57 -13.09 10.10 -7.33
N GLY A 58 -13.74 9.53 -8.35
CA GLY A 58 -13.07 8.86 -9.47
C GLY A 58 -12.51 9.84 -10.52
N PRO A 59 -11.76 9.33 -11.51
CA PRO A 59 -11.09 10.15 -12.53
C PRO A 59 -12.04 10.92 -13.45
N PHE A 60 -13.32 10.52 -13.51
CA PHE A 60 -14.35 11.16 -14.32
C PHE A 60 -15.47 11.80 -13.48
N GLY A 61 -15.22 11.99 -12.17
CA GLY A 61 -16.23 12.38 -11.19
C GLY A 61 -17.02 11.18 -10.65
N GLY A 62 -17.95 11.45 -9.74
CA GLY A 62 -18.67 10.41 -8.97
C GLY A 62 -17.78 9.77 -7.89
N GLN A 63 -18.37 8.93 -7.04
CA GLN A 63 -17.67 8.24 -5.96
C GLN A 63 -16.80 7.10 -6.50
N ASP A 64 -15.55 7.00 -6.04
CA ASP A 64 -14.71 5.81 -6.22
C ASP A 64 -14.61 5.08 -4.88
N TRP A 65 -15.39 4.01 -4.73
CA TRP A 65 -15.41 3.21 -3.51
C TRP A 65 -14.09 2.48 -3.26
N GLY A 66 -13.39 2.04 -4.31
CA GLY A 66 -12.11 1.34 -4.18
C GLY A 66 -11.02 2.26 -3.65
N LEU A 67 -10.93 3.47 -4.19
CA LEU A 67 -10.01 4.51 -3.73
C LEU A 67 -10.39 5.05 -2.35
N THR A 68 -11.70 5.21 -2.07
CA THR A 68 -12.20 5.57 -0.73
C THR A 68 -11.74 4.55 0.32
N ILE A 69 -11.82 3.25 0.01
CA ILE A 69 -11.31 2.17 0.87
C ILE A 69 -9.79 2.28 1.06
N ASP A 70 -9.01 2.54 0.00
CA ASP A 70 -7.56 2.73 0.11
C ASP A 70 -7.22 3.93 1.01
N GLY A 71 -7.98 5.02 0.91
CA GLY A 71 -7.83 6.16 1.80
C GLY A 71 -8.15 5.85 3.27
N ILE A 72 -9.14 4.99 3.54
CA ILE A 72 -9.41 4.50 4.91
C ILE A 72 -8.24 3.67 5.43
N ILE A 73 -7.68 2.76 4.62
CA ILE A 73 -6.52 1.93 4.99
C ILE A 73 -5.32 2.84 5.30
N ALA A 74 -5.04 3.81 4.43
CA ALA A 74 -4.00 4.81 4.59
C ALA A 74 -4.13 5.61 5.89
N MET A 75 -5.30 6.21 6.15
CA MET A 75 -5.54 6.97 7.38
C MET A 75 -5.46 6.08 8.63
N SER A 76 -5.88 4.80 8.52
CA SER A 76 -5.77 3.84 9.62
C SER A 76 -4.32 3.47 9.92
N ALA A 77 -3.45 3.40 8.90
CA ALA A 77 -2.03 3.08 9.07
C ALA A 77 -1.27 4.13 9.90
N THR A 78 -1.67 5.40 9.82
CA THR A 78 -1.06 6.49 10.60
C THR A 78 -1.86 6.87 11.85
N GLY A 79 -3.04 6.28 12.06
CA GLY A 79 -3.99 6.69 13.09
C GLY A 79 -4.53 8.12 12.91
N GLY A 80 -4.30 8.73 11.74
CA GLY A 80 -4.64 10.13 11.46
C GLY A 80 -6.07 10.35 11.01
N SER A 81 -6.45 11.64 10.90
CA SER A 81 -7.69 12.10 10.26
C SER A 81 -8.96 11.37 10.70
N VAL A 82 -9.09 11.11 12.02
CA VAL A 82 -10.15 10.28 12.61
C VAL A 82 -11.57 10.67 12.15
N PRO A 83 -11.99 11.96 12.11
CA PRO A 83 -13.33 12.31 11.65
C PRO A 83 -13.58 11.93 10.18
N THR A 84 -12.62 12.21 9.29
CA THR A 84 -12.71 11.85 7.86
C THR A 84 -12.76 10.34 7.70
N ARG A 85 -11.91 9.60 8.43
CA ARG A 85 -11.88 8.13 8.42
C ARG A 85 -13.21 7.53 8.88
N GLN A 86 -13.81 8.06 9.95
CA GLN A 86 -15.12 7.60 10.45
C GLN A 86 -16.24 7.88 9.46
N ALA A 87 -16.27 9.09 8.88
CA ALA A 87 -17.26 9.44 7.85
C ALA A 87 -17.13 8.52 6.62
N ALA A 88 -15.90 8.29 6.15
CA ALA A 88 -15.65 7.41 5.01
C ALA A 88 -16.01 5.95 5.30
N THR A 89 -15.70 5.45 6.49
CA THR A 89 -16.09 4.09 6.91
C THR A 89 -17.61 3.95 6.91
N GLY A 90 -18.34 4.95 7.40
CA GLY A 90 -19.81 4.97 7.35
C GLY A 90 -20.37 4.99 5.92
N GLN A 91 -19.74 5.76 5.02
CA GLN A 91 -20.14 5.79 3.60
C GLN A 91 -19.92 4.44 2.92
N VAL A 92 -18.76 3.81 3.12
CA VAL A 92 -18.46 2.48 2.56
C VAL A 92 -19.42 1.43 3.13
N ALA A 93 -19.75 1.48 4.42
CA ALA A 93 -20.76 0.60 5.02
C ALA A 93 -22.15 0.77 4.39
N ALA A 94 -22.57 2.01 4.11
CA ALA A 94 -23.84 2.27 3.44
C ALA A 94 -23.87 1.83 1.96
N HIS A 95 -22.72 1.57 1.34
CA HIS A 95 -22.58 1.30 -0.10
C HIS A 95 -21.76 0.03 -0.40
N VAL A 96 -21.86 -0.99 0.47
CA VAL A 96 -21.18 -2.29 0.29
C VAL A 96 -21.42 -2.86 -1.11
N ARG A 97 -22.68 -2.87 -1.57
CA ARG A 97 -23.06 -3.42 -2.87
C ARG A 97 -22.61 -2.57 -4.05
N SER A 98 -22.53 -1.26 -3.92
CA SER A 98 -21.96 -0.39 -4.96
C SER A 98 -20.48 -0.66 -5.22
N TYR A 99 -19.79 -1.35 -4.30
CA TYR A 99 -18.40 -1.75 -4.48
C TYR A 99 -18.23 -3.24 -4.86
N ASN A 100 -18.92 -4.16 -4.19
CA ASN A 100 -18.69 -5.60 -4.37
C ASN A 100 -19.68 -6.31 -5.32
N SER A 101 -20.41 -5.55 -6.14
CA SER A 101 -21.40 -6.09 -7.05
C SER A 101 -21.56 -5.25 -8.30
N TYR A 102 -22.45 -5.71 -9.19
CA TYR A 102 -22.89 -4.95 -10.35
C TYR A 102 -24.35 -4.48 -10.23
N ASP A 103 -24.88 -4.40 -9.00
CA ASP A 103 -26.27 -4.04 -8.74
C ASP A 103 -26.59 -2.62 -9.28
N ASP A 104 -25.65 -1.67 -9.17
CA ASP A 104 -25.78 -0.30 -9.69
C ASP A 104 -25.85 -0.23 -11.23
N TRP A 105 -25.47 -1.31 -11.92
CA TRP A 105 -25.59 -1.47 -13.37
C TRP A 105 -26.74 -2.42 -13.76
N GLY A 106 -27.57 -2.85 -12.80
CA GLY A 106 -28.72 -3.73 -13.03
C GLY A 106 -28.36 -5.20 -13.27
N ILE A 107 -27.13 -5.61 -12.94
CA ILE A 107 -26.69 -7.02 -13.04
C ILE A 107 -26.73 -7.63 -11.64
N GLU A 108 -27.89 -8.16 -11.28
CA GLU A 108 -28.12 -8.79 -9.97
C GLU A 108 -27.42 -10.15 -9.86
N GLY A 109 -27.13 -10.57 -8.62
CA GLY A 109 -26.60 -11.90 -8.31
C GLY A 109 -25.08 -12.02 -8.43
N PHE A 110 -24.41 -11.07 -9.09
CA PHE A 110 -22.95 -10.98 -9.08
C PHE A 110 -22.45 -10.58 -7.67
N THR A 111 -21.37 -11.21 -7.22
CA THR A 111 -20.64 -10.78 -6.03
C THR A 111 -19.16 -10.98 -6.25
N ASP A 112 -18.41 -9.89 -6.25
CA ASP A 112 -16.97 -9.88 -6.45
C ASP A 112 -16.27 -10.36 -5.16
N GLY A 113 -15.48 -11.43 -5.29
CA GLY A 113 -14.76 -12.05 -4.18
C GLY A 113 -13.68 -11.14 -3.60
N GLY A 114 -12.92 -10.48 -4.46
CA GLY A 114 -11.84 -9.58 -4.07
C GLY A 114 -12.34 -8.32 -3.39
N ALA A 115 -13.35 -7.67 -3.97
CA ALA A 115 -13.98 -6.49 -3.38
C ALA A 115 -14.60 -6.83 -2.01
N THR A 116 -15.25 -8.00 -1.88
CA THR A 116 -15.80 -8.45 -0.59
C THR A 116 -14.69 -8.69 0.44
N ALA A 117 -13.60 -9.34 0.05
CA ALA A 117 -12.45 -9.56 0.93
C ALA A 117 -11.75 -8.25 1.35
N LYS A 118 -11.66 -7.28 0.44
CA LYS A 118 -11.13 -5.94 0.75
C LYS A 118 -12.03 -5.19 1.73
N LEU A 119 -13.36 -5.31 1.58
CA LEU A 119 -14.34 -4.78 2.54
C LEU A 119 -14.17 -5.43 3.92
N LEU A 120 -14.04 -6.76 3.98
CA LEU A 120 -13.80 -7.49 5.22
C LEU A 120 -12.54 -6.99 5.95
N TYR A 121 -11.46 -6.82 5.19
CA TYR A 121 -10.20 -6.29 5.71
C TYR A 121 -10.35 -4.84 6.20
N VAL A 122 -10.92 -3.93 5.40
CA VAL A 122 -10.99 -2.52 5.79
C VAL A 122 -11.93 -2.28 6.97
N ALA A 123 -13.03 -3.05 7.11
CA ALA A 123 -13.88 -2.99 8.30
C ALA A 123 -13.06 -3.26 9.56
N SER A 124 -12.26 -4.34 9.53
CA SER A 124 -11.38 -4.73 10.63
C SER A 124 -10.24 -3.73 10.88
N ALA A 125 -9.69 -3.12 9.82
CA ALA A 125 -8.61 -2.14 9.92
C ALA A 125 -9.09 -0.76 10.43
N ALA A 126 -10.33 -0.39 10.10
CA ALA A 126 -10.96 0.84 10.55
C ALA A 126 -11.52 0.75 11.99
N GLY A 127 -11.58 -0.45 12.56
CA GLY A 127 -12.18 -0.72 13.87
C GLY A 127 -13.71 -0.84 13.85
N ALA A 128 -14.29 -1.11 12.67
CA ALA A 128 -15.71 -1.46 12.52
C ALA A 128 -15.91 -2.97 12.71
N ASP A 129 -17.15 -3.39 12.97
CA ASP A 129 -17.50 -4.81 13.06
C ASP A 129 -17.65 -5.40 11.64
N PRO A 130 -16.77 -6.33 11.21
CA PRO A 130 -16.89 -6.95 9.89
C PRO A 130 -18.08 -7.91 9.76
N THR A 131 -18.71 -8.32 10.87
CA THR A 131 -19.88 -9.21 10.88
C THR A 131 -21.22 -8.47 10.82
N ASP A 132 -21.19 -7.14 10.99
CA ASP A 132 -22.35 -6.24 10.82
C ASP A 132 -21.91 -4.93 10.13
N PHE A 133 -21.30 -5.06 8.96
CA PHE A 133 -20.82 -3.91 8.20
C PHE A 133 -21.85 -3.50 7.15
N GLY A 134 -22.65 -2.48 7.46
CA GLY A 134 -23.75 -2.07 6.58
C GLY A 134 -24.90 -3.08 6.50
N GLY A 135 -25.07 -3.90 7.55
CA GLY A 135 -26.03 -5.01 7.56
C GLY A 135 -25.53 -6.29 6.88
N TYR A 136 -24.24 -6.37 6.52
CA TYR A 136 -23.63 -7.55 5.93
C TYR A 136 -22.63 -8.20 6.88
N ASP A 137 -22.72 -9.53 7.01
CA ASP A 137 -21.64 -10.34 7.56
C ASP A 137 -20.59 -10.60 6.47
N LEU A 138 -19.64 -9.68 6.34
CA LEU A 138 -18.61 -9.75 5.29
C LEU A 138 -17.73 -10.99 5.46
N ARG A 139 -17.53 -11.46 6.69
CA ARG A 139 -16.77 -12.68 6.96
C ARG A 139 -17.50 -13.89 6.39
N ALA A 140 -18.78 -14.04 6.69
CA ALA A 140 -19.58 -15.14 6.16
C ALA A 140 -19.66 -15.09 4.63
N VAL A 141 -19.82 -13.90 4.04
CA VAL A 141 -19.84 -13.76 2.58
C VAL A 141 -18.49 -14.14 1.97
N THR A 142 -17.36 -13.66 2.50
CA THR A 142 -16.02 -14.05 2.02
C THR A 142 -15.80 -15.56 2.12
N LEU A 143 -16.15 -16.20 3.24
CA LEU A 143 -16.05 -17.66 3.39
C LEU A 143 -16.91 -18.41 2.36
N SER A 144 -18.09 -17.89 2.03
CA SER A 144 -18.97 -18.49 0.99
C SER A 144 -18.39 -18.40 -0.43
N LEU A 145 -17.42 -17.53 -0.64
CA LEU A 145 -16.74 -17.28 -1.91
C LEU A 145 -15.39 -18.01 -2.00
N VAL A 146 -14.92 -18.63 -0.91
CA VAL A 146 -13.75 -19.50 -0.93
C VAL A 146 -14.12 -20.85 -1.55
N ALA A 147 -13.41 -21.23 -2.60
CA ALA A 147 -13.62 -22.48 -3.31
C ALA A 147 -13.37 -23.69 -2.40
N GLY A 148 -14.38 -24.56 -2.31
CA GLY A 148 -14.40 -25.72 -1.42
C GLY A 148 -13.51 -26.88 -1.86
N ALA A 149 -13.59 -27.99 -1.13
CA ALA A 149 -12.73 -29.17 -1.31
C ALA A 149 -12.81 -29.80 -2.71
N ASP A 150 -13.97 -29.73 -3.38
CA ASP A 150 -14.20 -30.34 -4.69
C ASP A 150 -13.73 -29.46 -5.87
N ALA A 151 -13.16 -28.28 -5.59
CA ALA A 151 -12.75 -27.31 -6.61
C ALA A 151 -11.39 -27.64 -7.30
N GLY A 152 -10.85 -28.84 -7.07
CA GLY A 152 -9.57 -29.28 -7.65
C GLY A 152 -8.43 -28.31 -7.32
N HIS A 153 -7.73 -27.81 -8.36
CA HIS A 153 -6.62 -26.86 -8.20
C HIS A 153 -7.04 -25.52 -7.58
N GLN A 154 -8.33 -25.18 -7.63
CA GLN A 154 -8.87 -23.95 -7.05
C GLN A 154 -9.22 -24.06 -5.58
N ARG A 155 -9.11 -25.22 -4.94
CA ARG A 155 -9.41 -25.39 -3.51
C ARG A 155 -8.69 -24.33 -2.66
N GLY A 156 -9.47 -23.56 -1.89
CA GLY A 156 -8.98 -22.48 -1.03
C GLY A 156 -8.88 -21.10 -1.69
N ARG A 157 -9.07 -21.00 -3.01
CA ARG A 157 -9.05 -19.72 -3.72
C ARG A 157 -10.30 -18.89 -3.40
N ILE A 158 -10.14 -17.60 -3.18
CA ILE A 158 -11.25 -16.64 -3.24
C ILE A 158 -11.74 -16.48 -4.67
N THR A 159 -13.03 -16.68 -4.88
CA THR A 159 -13.66 -16.61 -6.19
C THR A 159 -14.77 -15.56 -6.21
N SER A 160 -15.20 -15.16 -7.39
CA SER A 160 -16.41 -14.35 -7.55
C SER A 160 -17.62 -15.23 -7.82
N ARG A 161 -18.78 -14.86 -7.25
CA ARG A 161 -20.06 -15.43 -7.68
C ARG A 161 -20.44 -14.76 -9.00
N THR A 162 -20.18 -15.45 -10.10
CA THR A 162 -20.46 -14.95 -11.45
C THR A 162 -21.88 -15.25 -11.91
N THR A 163 -22.36 -14.46 -12.87
CA THR A 163 -23.59 -14.68 -13.63
C THR A 163 -23.25 -14.79 -15.12
N ALA A 164 -24.23 -15.16 -15.95
CA ALA A 164 -24.04 -15.17 -17.40
C ALA A 164 -23.66 -13.77 -17.95
N ASP A 165 -24.14 -12.71 -17.29
CA ASP A 165 -23.95 -11.32 -17.70
C ASP A 165 -22.70 -10.66 -17.10
N SER A 166 -22.10 -11.25 -16.05
CA SER A 166 -20.89 -10.70 -15.42
C SER A 166 -19.58 -11.08 -16.11
N GLY A 167 -19.59 -12.16 -16.91
CA GLY A 167 -18.38 -12.75 -17.47
C GLY A 167 -17.61 -13.64 -16.48
N PRO A 168 -16.36 -14.02 -16.81
CA PRO A 168 -15.57 -14.95 -16.02
C PRO A 168 -15.10 -14.35 -14.69
N ASP A 169 -14.68 -15.22 -13.77
CA ASP A 169 -14.10 -14.80 -12.50
C ASP A 169 -12.74 -14.12 -12.72
N ALA A 170 -12.61 -12.87 -12.26
CA ALA A 170 -11.42 -12.05 -12.38
C ALA A 170 -10.48 -12.14 -11.15
N SER A 171 -10.80 -13.00 -10.18
CA SER A 171 -10.09 -13.07 -8.90
C SER A 171 -8.59 -13.33 -9.08
N ASN A 172 -7.75 -12.58 -8.37
CA ASN A 172 -6.31 -12.55 -8.55
C ASN A 172 -5.56 -12.60 -7.20
N THR A 173 -4.24 -12.45 -7.22
CA THR A 173 -3.40 -12.57 -6.01
C THR A 173 -3.65 -11.47 -4.97
N PHE A 174 -4.07 -10.25 -5.37
CA PHE A 174 -4.50 -9.22 -4.41
C PHE A 174 -5.73 -9.68 -3.66
N ASP A 175 -6.71 -10.23 -4.38
CA ASP A 175 -7.97 -10.69 -3.81
C ASP A 175 -7.72 -11.81 -2.80
N GLN A 176 -6.88 -12.78 -3.17
CA GLN A 176 -6.48 -13.86 -2.26
C GLN A 176 -5.77 -13.31 -1.01
N SER A 177 -4.90 -12.32 -1.18
CA SER A 177 -4.17 -11.70 -0.08
C SER A 177 -5.11 -10.95 0.88
N PHE A 178 -6.09 -10.20 0.35
CA PHE A 178 -7.13 -9.59 1.17
C PHE A 178 -8.03 -10.61 1.85
N ALA A 179 -8.33 -11.75 1.21
CA ALA A 179 -9.11 -12.81 1.83
C ALA A 179 -8.37 -13.39 3.04
N VAL A 180 -7.08 -13.70 2.88
CA VAL A 180 -6.24 -14.17 3.99
C VAL A 180 -6.16 -13.12 5.11
N LEU A 181 -5.85 -11.85 4.79
CA LEU A 181 -5.77 -10.75 5.77
C LEU A 181 -7.10 -10.53 6.50
N GLY A 182 -8.20 -10.42 5.77
CA GLY A 182 -9.53 -10.17 6.32
C GLY A 182 -10.04 -11.33 7.17
N LEU A 183 -9.82 -12.57 6.75
CA LEU A 183 -10.21 -13.75 7.52
C LEU A 183 -9.38 -13.90 8.80
N ALA A 184 -8.05 -13.71 8.72
CA ALA A 184 -7.16 -13.72 9.89
C ALA A 184 -7.57 -12.66 10.93
N ARG A 185 -8.03 -11.49 10.47
CA ARG A 185 -8.45 -10.39 11.33
C ARG A 185 -9.87 -10.47 11.87
N SER A 186 -10.67 -11.43 11.39
CA SER A 186 -12.08 -11.57 11.76
C SER A 186 -12.40 -12.91 12.43
N GLY A 187 -11.40 -13.75 12.69
CA GLY A 187 -11.56 -15.03 13.39
C GLY A 187 -10.67 -16.12 12.81
N ASP A 188 -11.13 -17.37 12.89
CA ASP A 188 -10.37 -18.53 12.40
C ASP A 188 -10.06 -18.42 10.90
N LEU A 189 -8.80 -18.57 10.52
CA LEU A 189 -8.35 -18.57 9.13
C LEU A 189 -8.33 -20.01 8.58
N PRO A 190 -9.10 -20.34 7.52
CA PRO A 190 -9.03 -21.67 6.91
C PRO A 190 -7.65 -21.93 6.31
N GLN A 191 -7.01 -23.05 6.69
CA GLN A 191 -5.68 -23.42 6.18
C GLN A 191 -5.68 -23.56 4.65
N ASP A 192 -6.74 -24.10 4.05
CA ASP A 192 -6.85 -24.24 2.58
C ASP A 192 -6.68 -22.90 1.85
N THR A 193 -7.16 -21.79 2.44
CA THR A 193 -7.01 -20.44 1.87
C THR A 193 -5.56 -19.98 1.87
N VAL A 194 -4.80 -20.35 2.90
CA VAL A 194 -3.35 -20.10 2.99
C VAL A 194 -2.60 -21.01 2.02
N ASP A 195 -2.93 -22.30 2.01
CA ASP A 195 -2.30 -23.30 1.15
C ASP A 195 -2.46 -22.94 -0.33
N PHE A 196 -3.62 -22.41 -0.73
CA PHE A 196 -3.80 -21.91 -2.09
C PHE A 196 -2.78 -20.81 -2.40
N LEU A 197 -2.66 -19.79 -1.55
CA LEU A 197 -1.69 -18.72 -1.76
C LEU A 197 -0.26 -19.29 -1.81
N VAL A 198 0.14 -20.14 -0.85
CA VAL A 198 1.47 -20.76 -0.82
C VAL A 198 1.77 -21.54 -2.11
N ARG A 199 0.83 -22.32 -2.64
CA ARG A 199 1.00 -23.06 -3.91
C ARG A 199 1.20 -22.15 -5.12
N GLN A 200 0.68 -20.92 -5.07
CA GLN A 200 0.82 -19.93 -6.14
C GLN A 200 2.12 -19.12 -6.06
N GLN A 201 2.94 -19.33 -5.02
CA GLN A 201 4.31 -18.84 -5.01
C GLN A 201 5.17 -19.66 -5.97
N CYS A 202 5.91 -18.98 -6.84
CA CYS A 202 6.79 -19.64 -7.80
C CYS A 202 8.10 -20.07 -7.12
N ALA A 203 8.84 -21.01 -7.71
CA ALA A 203 10.13 -21.44 -7.18
C ALA A 203 11.13 -20.28 -7.01
N ALA A 204 11.02 -19.24 -7.84
CA ALA A 204 11.81 -18.01 -7.74
C ALA A 204 11.47 -17.13 -6.51
N GLY A 205 10.34 -17.37 -5.83
CA GLY A 205 9.91 -16.68 -4.61
C GLY A 205 8.81 -15.63 -4.81
N GLY A 206 8.69 -15.05 -6.01
CA GLY A 206 7.62 -14.09 -6.33
C GLY A 206 6.27 -14.76 -6.65
N PHE A 207 5.27 -13.92 -6.85
CA PHE A 207 3.91 -14.30 -7.21
C PHE A 207 3.50 -13.68 -8.54
N ARG A 208 2.64 -14.37 -9.29
CA ARG A 208 1.96 -13.82 -10.46
C ARG A 208 0.78 -12.96 -10.01
N LEU A 209 0.38 -11.98 -10.83
CA LEU A 209 -0.87 -11.26 -10.61
C LEU A 209 -2.07 -12.21 -10.70
N TYR A 210 -2.17 -12.97 -11.80
CA TYR A 210 -3.24 -13.94 -12.02
C TYR A 210 -2.72 -15.37 -11.79
N PRO A 211 -3.31 -16.14 -10.85
CA PRO A 211 -2.93 -17.52 -10.58
C PRO A 211 -3.27 -18.51 -11.70
N ASP A 212 -4.26 -18.20 -12.52
CA ASP A 212 -4.68 -19.07 -13.61
C ASP A 212 -3.80 -18.90 -14.84
N THR A 213 -3.71 -19.96 -15.64
CA THR A 213 -3.08 -19.91 -16.96
C THR A 213 -4.13 -19.70 -18.05
N ALA A 214 -3.69 -19.47 -19.28
CA ALA A 214 -4.59 -19.42 -20.44
C ALA A 214 -5.38 -20.72 -20.65
N ASP A 215 -4.85 -21.86 -20.19
CA ASP A 215 -5.46 -23.18 -20.31
C ASP A 215 -6.36 -23.53 -19.10
N GLY A 216 -6.48 -22.62 -18.13
CA GLY A 216 -7.37 -22.74 -16.97
C GLY A 216 -6.65 -22.78 -15.61
N PRO A 217 -7.34 -23.31 -14.58
CA PRO A 217 -6.82 -23.45 -13.21
C PRO A 217 -5.42 -24.06 -13.13
N SER A 218 -4.47 -23.34 -12.54
CA SER A 218 -3.11 -23.84 -12.34
C SER A 218 -2.92 -24.47 -10.97
N PRO A 219 -2.36 -25.70 -10.84
CA PRO A 219 -2.07 -26.30 -9.53
C PRO A 219 -0.98 -25.55 -8.76
N SER A 220 -0.06 -24.91 -9.48
CA SER A 220 1.04 -24.12 -8.92
C SER A 220 1.47 -23.03 -9.89
N CYS A 221 2.36 -22.13 -9.47
CA CYS A 221 2.95 -21.16 -10.39
C CYS A 221 3.88 -21.79 -11.44
N ASP A 222 4.69 -22.77 -11.06
CA ASP A 222 5.77 -23.27 -11.92
C ASP A 222 5.27 -24.11 -13.10
N GLU A 223 3.99 -24.49 -13.11
CA GLU A 223 3.32 -25.08 -14.29
C GLU A 223 3.13 -24.08 -15.44
N GLN A 224 3.40 -22.79 -15.22
CA GLN A 224 3.46 -21.79 -16.28
C GLN A 224 4.94 -21.49 -16.63
N PRO A 225 5.49 -22.06 -17.72
CA PRO A 225 6.82 -21.71 -18.17
C PRO A 225 6.95 -20.21 -18.42
N GLY A 226 7.98 -19.58 -17.85
CA GLY A 226 8.22 -18.15 -18.01
C GLY A 226 7.19 -17.25 -17.33
N ALA A 227 6.60 -17.72 -16.23
CA ALA A 227 5.70 -16.93 -15.38
C ALA A 227 6.25 -15.51 -15.10
N THR A 228 5.45 -14.50 -15.45
CA THR A 228 5.74 -13.11 -15.08
C THR A 228 5.40 -12.89 -13.62
N LEU A 229 6.42 -12.62 -12.81
CA LEU A 229 6.26 -12.31 -11.40
C LEU A 229 6.02 -10.82 -11.22
N ASP A 230 5.14 -10.48 -10.28
CA ASP A 230 4.66 -9.13 -10.05
C ASP A 230 5.05 -8.65 -8.65
N VAL A 231 5.65 -7.45 -8.58
CA VAL A 231 6.12 -6.85 -7.33
C VAL A 231 4.97 -6.57 -6.38
N ASP A 232 3.89 -5.99 -6.89
CA ASP A 232 2.77 -5.55 -6.05
C ASP A 232 2.01 -6.75 -5.46
N SER A 233 1.76 -7.76 -6.29
CA SER A 233 1.16 -9.04 -5.89
C SER A 233 2.02 -9.77 -4.86
N THR A 234 3.35 -9.76 -5.05
CA THR A 234 4.27 -10.38 -4.09
C THR A 234 4.27 -9.62 -2.76
N ALA A 235 4.26 -8.29 -2.78
CA ALA A 235 4.19 -7.47 -1.57
C ALA A 235 2.91 -7.73 -0.77
N MET A 236 1.76 -7.83 -1.45
CA MET A 236 0.49 -8.18 -0.81
C MET A 236 0.52 -9.61 -0.23
N ALA A 237 1.02 -10.58 -0.99
CA ALA A 237 1.10 -11.96 -0.55
C ALA A 237 2.03 -12.14 0.65
N VAL A 238 3.18 -11.46 0.68
CA VAL A 238 4.10 -11.47 1.83
C VAL A 238 3.39 -11.01 3.11
N GLN A 239 2.67 -9.88 3.05
CA GLN A 239 1.98 -9.35 4.23
C GLN A 239 0.80 -10.24 4.67
N ALA A 240 0.08 -10.83 3.72
CA ALA A 240 -0.97 -11.80 4.01
C ALA A 240 -0.43 -13.07 4.67
N LEU A 241 0.69 -13.61 4.18
CA LEU A 241 1.34 -14.79 4.74
C LEU A 241 1.94 -14.53 6.12
N LEU A 242 2.45 -13.33 6.40
CA LEU A 242 2.87 -12.94 7.75
C LEU A 242 1.67 -12.93 8.71
N ALA A 243 0.54 -12.35 8.32
CA ALA A 243 -0.68 -12.37 9.15
C ALA A 243 -1.23 -13.78 9.36
N ALA A 244 -1.13 -14.65 8.35
CA ALA A 244 -1.49 -16.06 8.45
C ALA A 244 -0.57 -16.82 9.42
N ALA A 245 0.74 -16.57 9.37
CA ALA A 245 1.72 -17.15 10.29
C ALA A 245 1.45 -16.73 11.74
N ASP A 246 1.14 -15.46 11.99
CA ASP A 246 0.72 -14.96 13.30
C ASP A 246 -0.56 -15.62 13.81
N SER A 247 -1.41 -16.10 12.89
CA SER A 247 -2.64 -16.86 13.18
C SER A 247 -2.39 -18.38 13.30
N GLY A 248 -1.13 -18.83 13.22
CA GLY A 248 -0.74 -20.23 13.38
C GLY A 248 -0.81 -21.09 12.11
N ALA A 249 -0.97 -20.48 10.93
CA ALA A 249 -1.02 -21.22 9.67
C ALA A 249 0.35 -21.85 9.34
N THR A 250 0.33 -23.10 8.86
CA THR A 250 1.56 -23.81 8.44
C THR A 250 2.08 -23.26 7.12
N ASP A 251 3.39 -23.42 6.88
CA ASP A 251 4.15 -23.02 5.68
C ASP A 251 4.17 -21.51 5.34
N ALA A 252 3.32 -20.71 5.98
CA ALA A 252 3.17 -19.29 5.73
C ALA A 252 4.45 -18.50 6.03
N THR A 253 5.14 -18.80 7.14
CA THR A 253 6.39 -18.12 7.52
C THR A 253 7.48 -18.27 6.46
N ASP A 254 7.69 -19.50 5.96
CA ASP A 254 8.72 -19.76 4.96
C ASP A 254 8.36 -19.15 3.60
N ALA A 255 7.08 -19.19 3.22
CA ALA A 255 6.60 -18.54 2.00
C ALA A 255 6.76 -17.02 2.06
N ALA A 256 6.38 -16.38 3.17
CA ALA A 256 6.57 -14.95 3.39
C ALA A 256 8.04 -14.55 3.29
N ARG A 257 8.94 -15.32 3.92
CA ARG A 257 10.39 -15.07 3.86
C ARG A 257 10.92 -15.13 2.42
N ARG A 258 10.54 -16.15 1.64
CA ARG A 258 10.96 -16.26 0.22
C ARG A 258 10.45 -15.10 -0.63
N GLY A 259 9.21 -14.66 -0.41
CA GLY A 259 8.64 -13.51 -1.12
C GLY A 259 9.37 -12.22 -0.78
N ALA A 260 9.70 -12.00 0.50
CA ALA A 260 10.49 -10.86 0.93
C ALA A 260 11.92 -10.90 0.35
N ASP A 261 12.58 -12.06 0.34
CA ASP A 261 13.90 -12.23 -0.28
C ASP A 261 13.87 -11.93 -1.79
N TRP A 262 12.79 -12.34 -2.48
CA TRP A 262 12.60 -12.00 -3.89
C TRP A 262 12.39 -10.50 -4.10
N LEU A 263 11.59 -9.82 -3.27
CA LEU A 263 11.40 -8.36 -3.31
C LEU A 263 12.73 -7.61 -3.12
N VAL A 264 13.59 -8.04 -2.20
CA VAL A 264 14.94 -7.47 -2.05
C VAL A 264 15.71 -7.51 -3.38
N GLY A 265 15.58 -8.60 -4.14
CA GLY A 265 16.20 -8.76 -5.46
C GLY A 265 15.59 -7.89 -6.56
N GLN A 266 14.37 -7.36 -6.38
CA GLN A 266 13.72 -6.46 -7.34
C GLN A 266 13.97 -4.98 -7.04
N GLN A 267 14.46 -4.64 -5.85
CA GLN A 267 14.67 -3.25 -5.45
C GLN A 267 15.73 -2.58 -6.33
N HIS A 268 15.40 -1.42 -6.88
CA HIS A 268 16.37 -0.61 -7.62
C HIS A 268 17.42 0.00 -6.68
N ALA A 269 18.55 0.44 -7.25
CA ALA A 269 19.65 1.03 -6.48
C ALA A 269 19.28 2.32 -5.73
N ASP A 270 18.25 3.04 -6.18
CA ASP A 270 17.70 4.23 -5.52
C ASP A 270 16.63 3.90 -4.45
N GLY A 271 16.34 2.62 -4.25
CA GLY A 271 15.34 2.11 -3.31
C GLY A 271 13.94 1.94 -3.90
N SER A 272 13.70 2.42 -5.12
CA SER A 272 12.38 2.35 -5.77
C SER A 272 12.04 0.96 -6.30
N PHE A 273 10.76 0.79 -6.62
CA PHE A 273 10.22 -0.40 -7.27
C PHE A 273 9.35 0.00 -8.46
N GLY A 274 9.35 -0.84 -9.50
CA GLY A 274 8.32 -0.87 -10.53
C GLY A 274 7.42 -2.11 -10.37
N GLY A 275 6.22 -2.04 -10.93
CA GLY A 275 5.31 -3.18 -11.00
C GLY A 275 5.58 -4.05 -12.23
N SER A 276 4.54 -4.70 -12.75
CA SER A 276 4.59 -5.46 -14.00
C SER A 276 3.71 -4.85 -15.10
N GLY A 277 3.89 -5.31 -16.35
CA GLY A 277 3.11 -4.81 -17.48
C GLY A 277 3.27 -3.29 -17.72
N PRO A 278 2.18 -2.50 -17.71
CA PRO A 278 2.26 -1.06 -17.98
C PRO A 278 2.91 -0.24 -16.85
N THR A 279 3.16 -0.82 -15.67
CA THR A 279 3.73 -0.14 -14.50
C THR A 279 5.17 -0.55 -14.20
N THR A 280 5.89 -1.14 -15.16
CA THR A 280 7.29 -1.61 -15.01
C THR A 280 8.29 -0.50 -14.65
N GLY A 281 7.97 0.76 -14.92
CA GLY A 281 8.76 1.90 -14.47
C GLY A 281 8.70 2.10 -12.95
N ALA A 282 9.78 2.64 -12.38
CA ALA A 282 9.82 3.02 -10.98
C ALA A 282 8.66 3.98 -10.64
N ASN A 283 7.89 3.63 -9.61
CA ASN A 283 6.72 4.40 -9.20
C ASN A 283 6.48 4.30 -7.69
N SER A 284 5.78 5.29 -7.13
CA SER A 284 5.55 5.38 -5.68
C SER A 284 4.55 4.36 -5.14
N ASN A 285 3.59 3.88 -5.95
CA ASN A 285 2.64 2.85 -5.54
C ASN A 285 3.32 1.52 -5.25
N SER A 286 4.07 0.98 -6.23
CA SER A 286 4.84 -0.25 -6.07
C SER A 286 5.90 -0.12 -4.99
N THR A 287 6.56 1.04 -4.90
CA THR A 287 7.54 1.32 -3.84
C THR A 287 6.88 1.33 -2.45
N GLY A 288 5.68 1.89 -2.33
CA GLY A 288 4.90 1.91 -1.09
C GLY A 288 4.54 0.50 -0.61
N LEU A 289 3.96 -0.31 -1.49
CA LEU A 289 3.56 -1.69 -1.18
C LEU A 289 4.78 -2.57 -0.84
N ALA A 290 5.81 -2.55 -1.68
CA ALA A 290 7.01 -3.35 -1.47
C ALA A 290 7.78 -2.89 -0.22
N GLY A 291 7.93 -1.58 -0.01
CA GLY A 291 8.57 -1.02 1.18
C GLY A 291 7.86 -1.41 2.47
N GLN A 292 6.53 -1.36 2.51
CA GLN A 292 5.73 -1.81 3.64
C GLN A 292 5.90 -3.31 3.90
N ALA A 293 5.86 -4.14 2.84
CA ALA A 293 6.05 -5.58 2.96
C ALA A 293 7.45 -5.95 3.48
N LEU A 294 8.48 -5.24 3.02
CA LEU A 294 9.86 -5.40 3.49
C LEU A 294 10.00 -5.03 4.96
N ALA A 295 9.37 -3.93 5.41
CA ALA A 295 9.34 -3.56 6.82
C ALA A 295 8.66 -4.65 7.66
N ALA A 296 7.49 -5.13 7.22
CA ALA A 296 6.76 -6.21 7.89
C ALA A 296 7.59 -7.52 8.00
N ALA A 297 8.42 -7.81 7.01
CA ALA A 297 9.30 -8.99 6.97
C ALA A 297 10.66 -8.78 7.67
N GLY A 298 10.89 -7.63 8.32
CA GLY A 298 12.15 -7.31 9.01
C GLY A 298 13.34 -7.08 8.07
N ARG A 299 13.10 -6.56 6.85
CA ARG A 299 14.14 -6.12 5.90
C ARG A 299 14.35 -4.61 6.03
N ASP A 300 14.69 -4.16 7.23
CA ASP A 300 14.67 -2.75 7.64
C ASP A 300 15.52 -1.85 6.73
N SER A 301 16.70 -2.30 6.30
CA SER A 301 17.56 -1.51 5.41
C SER A 301 16.94 -1.27 4.02
N GLN A 302 16.20 -2.23 3.50
CA GLN A 302 15.53 -2.13 2.20
C GLN A 302 14.24 -1.33 2.33
N ALA A 303 13.52 -1.50 3.43
CA ALA A 303 12.35 -0.67 3.75
C ALA A 303 12.72 0.81 3.90
N ALA A 304 13.84 1.12 4.57
CA ALA A 304 14.35 2.49 4.70
C ALA A 304 14.75 3.12 3.35
N GLN A 305 15.33 2.33 2.43
CA GLN A 305 15.63 2.79 1.08
C GLN A 305 14.35 3.07 0.28
N ALA A 306 13.32 2.22 0.41
CA ALA A 306 12.02 2.47 -0.20
C ALA A 306 11.38 3.75 0.37
N ALA A 307 11.40 3.95 1.68
CA ALA A 307 10.92 5.18 2.32
C ALA A 307 11.68 6.42 1.82
N HIS A 308 13.01 6.34 1.68
CA HIS A 308 13.80 7.42 1.10
C HIS A 308 13.35 7.77 -0.34
N ALA A 309 13.17 6.76 -1.21
CA ALA A 309 12.66 6.97 -2.57
C ALA A 309 11.28 7.66 -2.57
N LEU A 310 10.38 7.27 -1.65
CA LEU A 310 9.06 7.87 -1.49
C LEU A 310 9.11 9.32 -1.02
N THR A 311 9.95 9.64 -0.02
CA THR A 311 10.12 11.03 0.45
C THR A 311 10.69 11.93 -0.65
N GLY A 312 11.50 11.39 -1.57
CA GLY A 312 11.98 12.10 -2.76
C GLY A 312 10.89 12.48 -3.76
N LEU A 313 9.71 11.84 -3.68
CA LEU A 313 8.53 12.13 -4.51
C LEU A 313 7.46 12.94 -3.78
N GLN A 314 7.68 13.29 -2.51
CA GLN A 314 6.71 14.01 -1.70
C GLN A 314 6.85 15.53 -1.85
N LEU A 315 5.72 16.19 -2.11
CA LEU A 315 5.62 17.64 -2.09
C LEU A 315 5.64 18.17 -0.65
N THR A 316 6.31 19.29 -0.47
CA THR A 316 6.41 20.06 0.76
C THR A 316 6.17 21.53 0.41
N ALA A 317 5.88 22.36 1.41
CA ALA A 317 5.76 23.81 1.19
C ALA A 317 7.04 24.43 0.61
N THR A 318 8.22 23.83 0.83
CA THR A 318 9.51 24.36 0.38
C THR A 318 9.92 23.86 -1.00
N ASN A 319 9.67 22.59 -1.33
CA ASN A 319 10.04 22.02 -2.63
C ASN A 319 8.90 22.07 -3.66
N GLY A 320 7.67 22.41 -3.25
CA GLY A 320 6.48 22.20 -4.07
C GLY A 320 6.27 23.19 -5.21
N GLY A 321 6.98 24.32 -5.24
CA GLY A 321 6.85 25.32 -6.32
C GLY A 321 5.40 25.76 -6.54
N ALA A 322 4.90 25.60 -7.76
CA ALA A 322 3.50 25.89 -8.10
C ALA A 322 2.49 24.97 -7.38
N ALA A 323 2.90 23.78 -6.94
CA ALA A 323 2.12 22.84 -6.14
C ALA A 323 2.41 22.95 -4.63
N ALA A 324 2.97 24.06 -4.12
CA ALA A 324 3.25 24.21 -2.68
C ALA A 324 1.99 24.12 -1.79
N GLY A 325 0.80 24.41 -2.35
CA GLY A 325 -0.49 24.20 -1.67
C GLY A 325 -0.88 22.73 -1.48
N ASP A 326 -0.19 21.82 -2.18
CA ASP A 326 -0.38 20.37 -2.13
C ASP A 326 0.70 19.65 -1.31
N ALA A 327 1.30 20.38 -0.36
CA ALA A 327 2.26 19.80 0.58
C ALA A 327 1.66 18.57 1.27
N GLY A 328 2.42 17.48 1.29
CA GLY A 328 2.02 16.15 1.75
C GLY A 328 1.75 15.17 0.61
N ALA A 329 1.28 15.62 -0.55
CA ALA A 329 0.98 14.75 -1.68
C ALA A 329 2.24 14.05 -2.22
N ILE A 330 2.10 12.79 -2.65
CA ILE A 330 3.21 12.00 -3.18
C ILE A 330 2.97 11.75 -4.67
N ALA A 331 3.93 12.13 -5.50
CA ALA A 331 3.85 11.96 -6.94
C ALA A 331 3.93 10.48 -7.33
N TYR A 332 3.31 10.09 -8.46
CA TYR A 332 3.42 8.73 -8.99
C TYR A 332 4.87 8.38 -9.39
N HIS A 333 5.58 9.33 -10.02
CA HIS A 333 6.98 9.20 -10.40
C HIS A 333 7.63 10.60 -10.56
N ALA A 334 8.94 10.63 -10.83
CA ALA A 334 9.73 11.87 -10.90
C ALA A 334 9.23 12.88 -11.95
N GLU A 335 8.68 12.42 -13.09
CA GLU A 335 8.11 13.31 -14.11
C GLU A 335 6.87 14.05 -13.60
N SER A 336 5.88 13.37 -13.00
CA SER A 336 4.73 13.99 -12.34
C SER A 336 5.15 14.96 -11.24
N PHE A 337 6.18 14.63 -10.44
CA PHE A 337 6.71 15.54 -9.42
C PHE A 337 7.25 16.83 -10.05
N THR A 338 8.11 16.71 -11.06
CA THR A 338 8.72 17.86 -11.76
C THR A 338 7.66 18.73 -12.45
N GLY A 339 6.68 18.07 -13.08
CA GLY A 339 5.52 18.73 -13.69
C GLY A 339 4.73 19.54 -12.67
N ALA A 340 4.40 18.96 -11.51
CA ALA A 340 3.66 19.64 -10.46
C ALA A 340 4.45 20.82 -9.84
N VAL A 341 5.75 20.67 -9.62
CA VAL A 341 6.59 21.78 -9.14
C VAL A 341 6.56 22.97 -10.10
N THR A 342 6.51 22.69 -11.41
CA THR A 342 6.53 23.71 -12.46
C THR A 342 5.16 24.35 -12.69
N ALA A 343 4.10 23.54 -12.72
CA ALA A 343 2.78 23.95 -13.23
C ALA A 343 1.62 23.79 -12.23
N GLY A 344 1.86 23.20 -11.06
CA GLY A 344 0.82 22.79 -10.12
C GLY A 344 0.24 21.42 -10.47
N ILE A 345 -0.58 20.86 -9.58
CA ILE A 345 -1.36 19.65 -9.86
C ILE A 345 -2.65 20.08 -10.57
N THR A 346 -2.88 19.58 -11.78
CA THR A 346 -4.12 19.88 -12.52
C THR A 346 -5.29 19.03 -12.01
N ASP A 347 -6.53 19.47 -12.26
CA ASP A 347 -7.72 18.68 -11.92
C ASP A 347 -7.71 17.29 -12.58
N THR A 348 -7.22 17.21 -13.82
CA THR A 348 -7.09 15.96 -14.58
C THR A 348 -6.09 15.00 -13.92
N ASP A 349 -4.99 15.53 -13.39
CA ASP A 349 -3.94 14.72 -12.76
C ASP A 349 -4.26 14.37 -11.31
N ARG A 350 -5.21 15.07 -10.68
CA ARG A 350 -5.52 14.96 -9.24
C ARG A 350 -5.86 13.53 -8.80
N ASP A 351 -6.55 12.75 -9.64
CA ASP A 351 -6.84 11.33 -9.37
C ASP A 351 -5.55 10.50 -9.25
N GLN A 352 -4.57 10.70 -10.13
CA GLN A 352 -3.27 10.03 -10.04
C GLN A 352 -2.60 10.32 -8.68
N TRP A 353 -2.63 11.58 -8.22
CA TRP A 353 -2.04 11.96 -6.94
C TRP A 353 -2.75 11.35 -5.73
N ARG A 354 -4.08 11.21 -5.77
CA ARG A 354 -4.84 10.52 -4.71
C ARG A 354 -4.43 9.05 -4.61
N ARG A 355 -4.40 8.34 -5.74
CA ARG A 355 -4.02 6.92 -5.81
C ARG A 355 -2.57 6.70 -5.40
N ALA A 356 -1.67 7.55 -5.90
CA ALA A 356 -0.26 7.51 -5.55
C ALA A 356 -0.08 7.73 -4.06
N THR A 357 -0.64 8.80 -3.50
CA THR A 357 -0.50 9.13 -2.08
C THR A 357 -1.07 8.03 -1.18
N ALA A 358 -2.25 7.49 -1.50
CA ALA A 358 -2.92 6.46 -0.68
C ALA A 358 -2.07 5.18 -0.49
N GLN A 359 -1.37 4.73 -1.53
CA GLN A 359 -0.52 3.53 -1.43
C GLN A 359 0.92 3.85 -1.03
N ALA A 360 1.50 4.94 -1.56
CA ALA A 360 2.86 5.36 -1.26
C ALA A 360 3.08 5.59 0.24
N LEU A 361 2.13 6.23 0.93
CA LEU A 361 2.28 6.54 2.35
C LEU A 361 2.36 5.28 3.22
N LEU A 362 1.89 4.11 2.75
CA LEU A 362 2.01 2.86 3.48
C LEU A 362 3.49 2.45 3.67
N GLY A 363 4.33 2.73 2.67
CA GLY A 363 5.78 2.50 2.74
C GLY A 363 6.52 3.49 3.64
N LEU A 364 5.93 4.66 3.92
CA LEU A 364 6.42 5.63 4.90
C LEU A 364 5.95 5.29 6.33
N ALA A 365 4.70 4.85 6.47
CA ALA A 365 4.12 4.48 7.75
C ALA A 365 4.69 3.16 8.28
N GLN A 366 5.01 2.21 7.39
CA GLN A 366 5.62 0.91 7.69
C GLN A 366 4.86 0.07 8.74
N VAL A 367 3.56 0.33 8.91
CA VAL A 367 2.69 -0.52 9.72
C VAL A 367 2.25 -1.72 8.87
N PRO A 368 2.53 -2.98 9.27
CA PRO A 368 2.11 -4.14 8.50
C PRO A 368 0.60 -4.18 8.29
N LEU A 369 0.12 -4.61 7.12
CA LEU A 369 -1.33 -4.73 6.83
C LEU A 369 -2.07 -5.55 7.90
N GLY A 370 -1.48 -6.66 8.36
CA GLY A 370 -2.05 -7.47 9.45
C GLY A 370 -2.23 -6.73 10.78
N ARG A 371 -1.52 -5.60 10.98
CA ARG A 371 -1.45 -4.83 12.24
C ARG A 371 -2.17 -3.47 12.18
N ILE A 372 -2.52 -2.97 10.99
CA ILE A 372 -3.23 -1.68 10.85
C ILE A 372 -4.49 -1.66 11.74
N GLY A 373 -4.69 -0.57 12.47
CA GLY A 373 -5.82 -0.38 13.38
C GLY A 373 -5.71 -1.09 14.74
N LEU A 374 -4.70 -1.94 14.97
CA LEU A 374 -4.46 -2.56 16.29
C LEU A 374 -3.46 -1.78 17.12
N ASP A 375 -2.43 -1.25 16.46
CA ASP A 375 -1.39 -0.45 17.08
C ASP A 375 -1.64 1.02 16.75
N LEU A 376 -2.27 1.75 17.68
CA LEU A 376 -2.33 3.21 17.53
C LEU A 376 -0.90 3.74 17.69
N PRO A 377 -0.31 4.44 16.70
CA PRO A 377 0.98 5.07 16.89
C PRO A 377 0.89 6.01 18.10
N PRO A 378 1.97 6.14 18.90
CA PRO A 378 1.94 6.97 20.10
C PRO A 378 1.44 8.36 19.70
N THR A 379 0.37 8.80 20.37
CA THR A 379 -0.12 10.16 20.19
C THR A 379 1.05 11.09 20.48
N SER A 380 1.50 11.85 19.48
CA SER A 380 2.39 12.98 19.75
C SER A 380 1.72 13.77 20.88
N PRO A 381 2.43 14.10 21.98
CA PRO A 381 1.81 14.84 23.06
C PRO A 381 1.26 16.12 22.45
N THR A 382 -0.05 16.32 22.56
CA THR A 382 -0.68 17.61 22.28
C THR A 382 0.17 18.65 23.02
N PRO A 383 0.71 19.69 22.35
CA PRO A 383 1.44 20.71 23.06
C PRO A 383 0.50 21.26 24.12
N THR A 384 0.83 20.98 25.38
CA THR A 384 0.10 21.58 26.50
C THR A 384 0.22 23.09 26.29
N PRO A 385 -0.88 23.84 26.19
CA PRO A 385 -0.80 25.28 26.04
C PRO A 385 0.04 25.80 27.20
N THR A 386 1.26 26.22 26.90
CA THR A 386 2.13 26.87 27.88
C THR A 386 1.42 28.16 28.19
N GLY A 387 0.88 28.24 29.42
CA GLY A 387 0.09 29.37 29.87
C GLY A 387 0.77 30.68 29.52
N THR A 388 -0.01 31.59 28.95
CA THR A 388 0.38 32.98 28.67
C THR A 388 1.13 33.53 29.87
N ALA A 389 2.43 33.79 29.68
CA ALA A 389 3.22 34.48 30.69
C ALA A 389 2.54 35.83 30.97
N THR A 390 2.11 36.01 32.21
CA THR A 390 1.65 37.30 32.71
C THR A 390 2.81 38.29 32.58
N PRO A 391 2.61 39.48 32.00
CA PRO A 391 3.69 40.45 31.86
C PRO A 391 4.16 40.91 33.24
N THR A 392 5.44 40.67 33.52
CA THR A 392 6.15 41.25 34.68
C THR A 392 6.15 42.77 34.56
N PRO A 393 5.83 43.53 35.62
CA PRO A 393 5.76 44.99 35.54
C PRO A 393 7.14 45.62 35.24
N THR A 394 7.12 46.54 34.28
CA THR A 394 8.22 47.40 33.86
C THR A 394 8.79 48.21 35.03
N VAL A 395 10.11 48.12 35.24
CA VAL A 395 10.85 49.04 36.12
C VAL A 395 11.46 50.15 35.28
N SER A 396 11.20 51.39 35.71
CA SER A 396 11.56 52.67 35.11
C SER A 396 13.09 52.93 35.06
N PRO A 397 13.62 53.66 34.06
CA PRO A 397 15.06 53.88 33.89
C PRO A 397 15.61 55.07 34.72
N THR A 398 16.87 54.98 35.16
CA THR A 398 17.66 56.13 35.67
C THR A 398 19.17 55.82 35.49
N PRO A 399 20.09 56.81 35.42
CA PRO A 399 20.56 57.42 34.19
C PRO A 399 22.08 57.28 33.94
N THR A 400 22.44 57.62 32.71
CA THR A 400 23.75 57.87 32.08
C THR A 400 24.93 58.25 32.99
N ALA A 401 26.08 57.62 32.71
CA ALA A 401 27.40 58.25 32.82
C ALA A 401 28.19 58.00 31.53
N ALA A 402 28.79 59.07 30.99
CA ALA A 402 29.70 59.09 29.84
C ALA A 402 31.05 59.70 30.30
N PRO A 403 32.07 59.88 29.44
CA PRO A 403 32.96 58.87 28.84
C PRO A 403 34.45 59.19 29.10
N THR A 404 35.40 58.35 28.67
CA THR A 404 36.84 58.70 28.54
C THR A 404 37.53 57.75 27.52
N PRO A 405 38.67 58.09 26.86
CA PRO A 405 38.75 58.19 25.41
C PRO A 405 39.79 57.26 24.73
N THR A 406 39.62 57.14 23.41
CA THR A 406 40.60 57.02 22.31
C THR A 406 41.96 56.30 22.52
N VAL A 407 42.22 55.28 21.70
CA VAL A 407 43.49 55.18 20.95
C VAL A 407 43.20 54.73 19.50
N THR A 408 43.73 55.54 18.58
CA THR A 408 43.76 55.39 17.12
C THR A 408 44.90 54.45 16.70
N GLY A 409 44.69 53.62 15.68
CA GLY A 409 45.74 52.89 14.97
C GLY A 409 45.33 52.60 13.53
N THR A 410 46.10 53.14 12.58
CA THR A 410 45.80 53.26 11.15
C THR A 410 46.70 52.36 10.29
N ALA A 411 46.16 51.91 9.15
CA ALA A 411 46.79 51.49 7.87
C ALA A 411 47.36 50.05 7.69
N GLY A 412 47.10 49.52 6.47
CA GLY A 412 47.37 48.16 5.94
C GLY A 412 48.79 47.94 5.39
N PRO A 413 49.06 47.25 4.24
CA PRO A 413 48.19 46.60 3.24
C PRO A 413 48.49 45.10 2.96
N SER A 414 47.74 44.56 1.99
CA SER A 414 47.85 43.27 1.27
C SER A 414 49.25 42.91 0.74
N PRO A 415 49.53 41.61 0.48
CA PRO A 415 49.68 41.22 -0.92
C PRO A 415 48.97 39.91 -1.33
N SER A 416 48.66 39.89 -2.62
CA SER A 416 48.11 38.83 -3.47
C SER A 416 49.10 37.69 -3.75
N ALA A 417 48.61 36.46 -3.96
CA ALA A 417 49.28 35.48 -4.81
C ALA A 417 48.30 34.48 -5.44
N THR A 418 48.44 34.39 -6.75
CA THR A 418 47.73 33.64 -7.80
C THR A 418 47.98 32.12 -7.75
N GLY A 419 47.00 31.31 -8.20
CA GLY A 419 47.25 29.90 -8.54
C GLY A 419 46.02 29.10 -9.00
N THR A 420 45.76 29.08 -10.30
CA THR A 420 45.03 28.04 -11.06
C THR A 420 45.70 27.99 -12.45
N PRO A 421 45.52 26.99 -13.34
CA PRO A 421 44.79 25.71 -13.24
C PRO A 421 45.54 24.49 -13.82
N ALA A 422 45.00 23.27 -13.67
CA ALA A 422 45.25 22.17 -14.63
C ALA A 422 44.12 21.13 -14.64
N THR A 423 43.48 21.00 -15.80
CA THR A 423 42.71 19.84 -16.27
C THR A 423 43.44 19.28 -17.50
N PRO A 424 43.40 17.96 -17.74
CA PRO A 424 43.11 17.52 -19.11
C PRO A 424 42.11 16.35 -19.18
N SER A 425 41.01 16.60 -19.94
CA SER A 425 40.48 15.90 -21.13
C SER A 425 40.49 14.36 -21.32
N PRO A 426 39.63 13.83 -22.22
CA PRO A 426 38.94 12.55 -22.10
C PRO A 426 39.49 11.45 -23.03
N THR A 427 38.94 10.24 -22.94
CA THR A 427 39.19 9.16 -23.91
C THR A 427 37.87 8.59 -24.43
N VAL A 428 37.84 8.34 -25.75
CA VAL A 428 36.71 7.95 -26.59
C VAL A 428 36.69 6.42 -26.82
N SER A 429 35.48 5.93 -27.10
CA SER A 429 34.95 4.61 -27.55
C SER A 429 35.77 3.81 -28.60
N PRO A 430 35.42 2.52 -28.87
CA PRO A 430 34.52 2.28 -30.02
C PRO A 430 33.49 1.11 -29.88
N THR A 431 32.29 1.40 -30.41
CA THR A 431 31.46 0.68 -31.42
C THR A 431 31.28 -0.85 -31.40
N GLY A 432 30.01 -1.28 -31.38
CA GLY A 432 29.51 -2.53 -31.97
C GLY A 432 28.08 -2.36 -32.50
N THR A 433 27.90 -2.55 -33.81
CA THR A 433 26.63 -2.42 -34.57
C THR A 433 26.11 -3.79 -34.98
N ALA A 434 24.81 -4.06 -34.83
CA ALA A 434 24.06 -4.99 -35.71
C ALA A 434 22.53 -4.77 -35.68
N ALA A 435 22.03 -4.23 -36.80
CA ALA A 435 20.83 -4.44 -37.63
C ALA A 435 19.59 -5.33 -37.20
N PRO A 436 18.43 -5.15 -37.90
CA PRO A 436 17.07 -5.28 -37.36
C PRO A 436 16.34 -6.57 -37.75
N SER A 437 15.28 -6.97 -37.03
CA SER A 437 14.29 -7.96 -37.51
C SER A 437 12.92 -7.87 -36.82
N THR A 438 11.90 -7.60 -37.64
CA THR A 438 10.53 -8.19 -37.69
C THR A 438 9.52 -7.96 -36.56
N THR A 439 8.45 -7.24 -36.93
CA THR A 439 7.11 -7.18 -36.34
C THR A 439 6.43 -8.55 -36.24
N PRO A 440 5.86 -8.91 -35.08
CA PRO A 440 4.70 -9.79 -34.98
C PRO A 440 3.42 -9.02 -34.58
N ALA A 441 2.30 -9.54 -35.04
CA ALA A 441 0.94 -9.02 -34.87
C ALA A 441 0.49 -8.90 -33.40
N ALA A 442 -0.43 -7.96 -33.17
CA ALA A 442 -0.98 -7.60 -31.86
C ALA A 442 -1.64 -8.78 -31.11
N PRO A 443 -1.17 -9.11 -29.90
CA PRO A 443 -1.93 -9.89 -28.93
C PRO A 443 -2.99 -9.01 -28.24
N ALA A 444 -4.10 -9.64 -27.84
CA ALA A 444 -5.18 -9.04 -27.09
C ALA A 444 -4.69 -8.34 -25.81
N LEU A 445 -5.36 -7.23 -25.45
CA LEU A 445 -5.01 -6.34 -24.35
C LEU A 445 -4.97 -7.09 -22.99
N PRO A 446 -3.84 -7.04 -22.25
CA PRO A 446 -3.78 -7.52 -20.86
C PRO A 446 -4.59 -6.60 -19.94
N GLY A 447 -5.45 -7.18 -19.09
CA GLY A 447 -6.21 -6.45 -18.08
C GLY A 447 -5.30 -5.80 -17.02
N LEU A 448 -5.58 -4.53 -16.70
CA LEU A 448 -4.86 -3.77 -15.68
C LEU A 448 -5.14 -4.33 -14.27
N PRO A 449 -4.21 -4.19 -13.31
CA PRO A 449 -4.46 -4.52 -11.90
C PRO A 449 -5.52 -3.60 -11.28
N THR A 450 -6.56 -4.20 -10.69
CA THR A 450 -7.70 -3.53 -10.06
C THR A 450 -7.39 -3.09 -8.63
N THR A 451 -6.97 -1.84 -8.47
CA THR A 451 -7.04 -1.15 -7.16
C THR A 451 -8.08 -0.02 -7.13
N GLY A 452 -8.74 0.27 -8.26
CA GLY A 452 -9.91 1.14 -8.42
C GLY A 452 -10.92 0.53 -9.40
N THR A 453 -12.12 1.12 -9.48
CA THR A 453 -13.32 0.63 -10.21
C THR A 453 -13.05 -0.17 -11.49
N ALA A 454 -13.81 -1.27 -11.66
CA ALA A 454 -13.69 -2.22 -12.76
C ALA A 454 -13.61 -1.52 -14.14
N ILE A 455 -12.44 -1.61 -14.77
CA ILE A 455 -12.17 -1.09 -16.12
C ILE A 455 -13.17 -1.60 -17.17
N ILE A 456 -13.82 -2.72 -16.91
CA ILE A 456 -14.85 -3.31 -17.76
C ILE A 456 -16.00 -2.33 -18.00
N GLY A 457 -16.43 -1.57 -16.99
CA GLY A 457 -17.45 -0.53 -17.15
C GLY A 457 -17.00 0.61 -18.08
N TYR A 458 -15.73 1.01 -17.97
CA TYR A 458 -15.17 2.09 -18.79
C TYR A 458 -14.87 1.65 -20.23
N VAL A 459 -14.48 0.40 -20.45
CA VAL A 459 -14.33 -0.17 -21.80
C VAL A 459 -15.68 -0.26 -22.49
N LEU A 460 -16.74 -0.64 -21.79
CA LEU A 460 -18.10 -0.66 -22.33
C LEU A 460 -18.61 0.76 -22.68
N VAL A 461 -18.36 1.75 -21.81
CA VAL A 461 -18.71 3.15 -22.09
C VAL A 461 -17.89 3.71 -23.26
N ALA A 462 -16.59 3.42 -23.33
CA ALA A 462 -15.73 3.84 -24.45
C ALA A 462 -16.19 3.21 -25.78
N LEU A 463 -16.55 1.92 -25.78
CA LEU A 463 -17.09 1.22 -26.95
C LEU A 463 -18.46 1.79 -27.37
N LEU A 464 -19.33 2.13 -26.41
CA LEU A 464 -20.62 2.78 -26.67
C LEU A 464 -20.45 4.19 -27.24
N LEU A 465 -19.49 4.98 -26.76
CA LEU A 465 -19.19 6.32 -27.28
C LEU A 465 -18.57 6.27 -28.68
N ILE A 466 -17.68 5.32 -28.95
CA ILE A 466 -17.12 5.09 -30.29
C ILE A 466 -18.23 4.62 -31.25
N GLY A 467 -19.07 3.67 -30.82
CA GLY A 467 -20.21 3.18 -31.60
C GLY A 467 -21.21 4.30 -31.91
N GLY A 468 -21.58 5.11 -30.91
CA GLY A 468 -22.47 6.26 -31.06
C GLY A 468 -21.89 7.34 -31.99
N GLY A 469 -20.59 7.63 -31.89
CA GLY A 469 -19.90 8.57 -32.76
C GLY A 469 -19.87 8.14 -34.23
N VAL A 470 -19.65 6.84 -34.49
CA VAL A 470 -19.69 6.27 -35.86
C VAL A 470 -21.10 6.35 -36.45
N VAL A 471 -22.14 6.04 -35.66
CA VAL A 471 -23.54 6.14 -36.11
C VAL A 471 -23.92 7.59 -36.44
N LEU A 472 -23.53 8.56 -35.62
CA LEU A 472 -23.77 9.98 -35.88
C LEU A 472 -23.02 10.49 -37.12
N LEU A 473 -21.79 10.03 -37.36
CA LEU A 473 -21.03 10.35 -38.59
C LEU A 473 -21.69 9.77 -39.84
N VAL A 474 -22.21 8.54 -39.79
CA VAL A 474 -22.91 7.90 -40.91
C VAL A 474 -24.25 8.59 -41.19
N LEU A 475 -25.01 8.92 -40.16
CA LEU A 475 -26.28 9.65 -40.30
C LEU A 475 -26.06 11.09 -40.79
N GLY A 476 -25.01 11.76 -40.32
CA GLY A 476 -24.61 13.10 -40.78
C GLY A 476 -24.16 13.12 -42.24
N ARG A 477 -23.46 12.08 -42.70
CA ARG A 477 -23.06 11.92 -44.12
C ARG A 477 -24.24 11.61 -45.02
N ARG A 478 -25.22 10.81 -44.57
CA ARG A 478 -26.45 10.52 -45.33
C ARG A 478 -27.36 11.74 -45.50
N ARG A 479 -27.44 12.61 -44.49
CA ARG A 479 -28.22 13.87 -44.57
C ARG A 479 -27.60 14.96 -45.44
N ARG A 480 -26.31 14.86 -45.78
CA ARG A 480 -25.63 15.80 -46.71
C ARG A 480 -25.66 15.32 -48.17
N ALA A 481 -26.14 14.10 -48.42
CA ALA A 481 -26.24 13.49 -49.74
C ALA A 481 -27.69 13.44 -50.28
N GLN A 482 -28.63 14.06 -49.55
CA GLN A 482 -29.96 14.45 -50.00
C GLN A 482 -30.03 15.98 -49.97
#